data_AF-A0A7W3RB32-F1
#
_entry.id   AF-A0A7W3RB32-F1
#
_cell.length_a   1.000
_cell.length_b   1.000
_cell.length_c   1.000
_cell.angle_alpha   90.00
_cell.angle_beta   90.00
_cell.angle_gamma   90.00
#
_symmetry.space_group_name_H-M   'P 1'
#
loop_
_entity.id
_entity.type
_entity.pdbx_description
1 polymer ?
#
loop_
_entity_poly.entity_id
_entity_poly.type
_entity_poly.pdbx_seq_one_letter_code
_entity_poly.pdbx_strand_id
1 'polypeptide(L)' 'MVVRDPRPRTLEEVLRQMEDRIRRLEARTSTVVGAGDRAWVVEVDAAGRLVARHVATGAVTIIAAP' A
#
# COMPACT_ATOMS: atom_id res chain seq x y z
N MET A 1 -0.81 -15.55 -13.82
CA MET A 1 -1.01 -16.68 -12.88
C MET A 1 -1.07 -16.11 -11.48
N VAL A 2 -2.26 -15.94 -10.90
CA VAL A 2 -2.41 -15.44 -9.53
C VAL A 2 -2.03 -16.58 -8.59
N VAL A 3 -0.85 -16.50 -7.98
CA VAL A 3 -0.46 -17.44 -6.91
C VAL A 3 -1.40 -17.18 -5.74
N ARG A 4 -2.45 -18.00 -5.61
CA ARG A 4 -3.27 -18.01 -4.40
C ARG A 4 -2.41 -18.66 -3.33
N ASP A 5 -1.99 -17.90 -2.33
CA ASP A 5 -1.26 -18.44 -1.18
C ASP A 5 -2.03 -19.63 -0.60
N PRO A 6 -1.38 -20.77 -0.33
CA PRO A 6 -2.04 -21.93 0.24
C PRO A 6 -2.64 -21.55 1.60
N ARG A 7 -3.86 -22.03 1.87
CA ARG A 7 -4.51 -21.81 3.16
C ARG A 7 -3.65 -22.41 4.27
N PRO A 8 -3.32 -21.65 5.33
CA PRO A 8 -2.55 -22.16 6.45
C PRO A 8 -3.32 -23.30 7.12
N ARG A 9 -2.62 -24.38 7.48
CA ARG A 9 -3.16 -25.59 8.11
C ARG A 9 -2.77 -25.70 9.58
N THR A 10 -1.77 -24.92 10.02
CA THR A 10 -1.31 -24.87 11.40
C THR A 10 -1.34 -23.46 11.97
N LEU A 11 -1.36 -23.34 13.29
CA LEU A 11 -1.29 -22.05 13.99
C LEU A 11 0.01 -21.30 13.66
N GLU A 12 1.14 -22.01 13.58
CA GLU A 12 2.44 -21.44 13.22
C GLU A 12 2.43 -20.82 11.81
N GLU A 13 1.77 -21.47 10.85
CA GLU A 13 1.61 -20.93 9.49
C GLU A 13 0.73 -19.68 9.46
N VAL A 14 -0.31 -19.61 10.31
CA VAL A 14 -1.15 -18.42 10.47
C VAL A 14 -0.31 -17.26 11.01
N LEU A 15 0.44 -17.49 12.08
CA LEU A 15 1.29 -16.45 12.70
C LEU A 15 2.34 -15.92 11.71
N ARG A 16 2.99 -16.82 10.96
CA ARG A 16 3.93 -16.43 9.90
C ARG A 16 3.27 -15.59 8.80
N GLN A 17 2.07 -15.97 8.33
CA GLN A 17 1.34 -15.17 7.33
C GLN A 17 0.95 -13.78 7.86
N MET A 18 0.62 -13.67 9.14
CA MET A 18 0.32 -12.39 9.77
C MET A 18 1.58 -11.51 9.88
N GLU A 19 2.70 -12.05 10.32
CA GLU A 19 3.97 -11.31 10.35
C GLU A 19 4.40 -10.85 8.95
N ASP A 20 4.34 -11.73 7.94
CA ASP A 20 4.69 -11.38 6.56
C ASP A 20 3.76 -10.31 6.00
N ARG A 21 2.49 -10.30 6.43
CA ARG A 21 1.54 -9.26 6.05
C ARG A 21 1.83 -7.95 6.76
N ILE A 22 2.17 -7.98 8.05
CA ILE A 22 2.57 -6.80 8.82
C ILE A 22 3.83 -6.19 8.22
N ARG A 23 4.90 -6.97 7.99
CA ARG A 23 6.14 -6.47 7.35
C ARG A 23 5.89 -5.83 5.99
N ARG A 24 5.01 -6.43 5.17
CA ARG A 24 4.61 -5.87 3.87
C ARG A 24 3.82 -4.56 4.00
N LEU A 25 3.08 -4.37 5.09
CA LEU A 25 2.31 -3.16 5.35
C LEU A 25 3.15 -2.06 6.01
N GLU A 26 4.08 -2.41 6.90
CA GLU A 26 5.03 -1.48 7.51
C GLU A 26 6.00 -0.89 6.48
N ALA A 27 6.43 -1.69 5.50
CA ALA A 27 7.27 -1.20 4.40
C ALA A 27 6.48 -0.42 3.32
N ARG A 28 5.15 -0.38 3.39
CA ARG A 28 4.31 0.32 2.41
C ARG A 28 4.20 1.80 2.77
N THR A 29 5.10 2.59 2.21
CA THR A 29 5.05 4.06 2.25
C THR A 29 4.01 4.66 1.31
N SER A 30 3.40 3.84 0.44
CA SER A 30 2.39 4.25 -0.53
C SER A 30 1.19 3.31 -0.57
N THR A 31 0.01 3.88 -0.81
CA THR A 31 -1.27 3.16 -0.97
C THR A 31 -2.05 3.73 -2.15
N VAL A 32 -2.84 2.90 -2.83
CA VAL A 32 -3.69 3.34 -3.94
C VAL A 32 -5.12 3.52 -3.42
N VAL A 33 -5.68 4.70 -3.66
CA VAL A 33 -7.06 5.08 -3.30
C VAL A 33 -7.85 5.34 -4.58
N GLY A 34 -9.07 4.79 -4.66
CA GLY A 34 -9.93 4.91 -5.84
C GLY A 34 -9.75 3.77 -6.85
N ALA A 35 -10.37 3.91 -8.02
CA ALA A 35 -10.38 2.90 -9.08
C ALA A 35 -10.37 3.54 -10.48
N GLY A 36 -9.76 2.85 -11.44
CA GLY A 36 -9.66 3.29 -12.84
C GLY A 36 -8.97 4.65 -12.98
N ASP A 37 -9.51 5.50 -13.85
CA ASP A 37 -8.97 6.83 -14.16
C ASP A 37 -9.13 7.85 -13.04
N ARG A 38 -9.68 7.45 -11.89
CA ARG A 38 -9.79 8.25 -10.66
C ARG A 38 -8.95 7.69 -9.52
N ALA A 39 -8.01 6.79 -9.83
CA ALA A 39 -7.10 6.24 -8.84
C ALA A 39 -5.98 7.23 -8.51
N TRP A 40 -5.62 7.30 -7.23
CA TRP A 40 -4.54 8.12 -6.69
C TRP A 40 -3.59 7.23 -5.89
N VAL A 41 -2.29 7.41 -6.08
CA VAL A 41 -1.26 6.87 -5.20
C VAL A 41 -1.02 7.90 -4.10
N VAL A 42 -1.33 7.56 -2.87
CA VAL A 42 -1.05 8.38 -1.69
C VAL A 42 0.23 7.87 -1.04
N GLU A 43 1.21 8.73 -0.83
CA GLU A 43 2.49 8.38 -0.22
C GLU A 43 3.01 9.51 0.68
N VAL A 44 3.93 9.16 1.58
CA VAL A 44 4.67 10.15 2.37
C VAL A 44 6.01 10.41 1.69
N ASP A 45 6.30 11.66 1.37
CA ASP A 45 7.55 12.05 0.71
C ASP A 45 8.73 12.14 1.70
N ALA A 46 9.94 12.34 1.17
CA ALA A 46 11.16 12.46 1.99
C ALA A 46 11.15 13.66 2.95
N ALA A 47 10.26 14.64 2.75
CA ALA A 47 10.06 15.78 3.63
C ALA A 47 8.96 15.54 4.68
N GLY A 48 8.40 14.33 4.75
CA GLY A 48 7.33 13.97 5.69
C GLY A 48 5.94 14.48 5.30
N ARG A 49 5.77 14.97 4.07
CA ARG A 49 4.48 15.46 3.57
C ARG A 49 3.66 14.32 3.01
N LEU A 50 2.35 14.36 3.23
CA LEU A 50 1.40 13.45 2.60
C LEU A 50 1.05 13.96 1.21
N VAL A 51 1.44 13.23 0.18
CA VAL A 51 1.22 13.58 -1.22
C VAL A 51 0.32 12.55 -1.90
N ALA A 52 -0.54 13.02 -2.80
CA ALA A 52 -1.38 12.21 -3.69
C ALA A 52 -0.89 12.42 -5.13
N ARG A 53 -0.66 11.33 -5.86
CA ARG A 53 -0.32 11.34 -7.28
C ARG A 53 -1.41 10.64 -8.07
N HIS A 54 -2.00 11.34 -9.03
CA HIS A 54 -3.04 10.77 -9.88
C HIS A 54 -2.45 9.72 -10.83
N VAL A 55 -3.04 8.53 -10.87
CA VAL A 55 -2.49 7.40 -11.63
C VAL A 55 -2.54 7.65 -13.14
N ALA A 56 -3.62 8.26 -13.65
CA ALA A 56 -3.81 8.46 -15.09
C ALA A 56 -3.07 9.70 -15.64
N THR A 57 -2.99 10.78 -14.85
CA THR A 57 -2.45 12.07 -15.34
C THR A 57 -1.07 12.39 -14.77
N GLY A 58 -0.61 11.66 -13.75
CA GLY A 58 0.63 11.97 -13.04
C GLY A 58 0.59 13.24 -12.19
N ALA A 59 -0.56 13.92 -12.13
CA ALA A 59 -0.72 15.15 -11.34
C ALA A 59 -0.46 14.87 -9.85
N VAL A 60 0.39 15.68 -9.23
CA VAL A 60 0.74 15.56 -7.81
C VAL A 60 0.03 16.65 -7.01
N THR A 61 -0.54 16.29 -5.87
CA THR A 61 -1.24 17.18 -4.95
C THR A 61 -0.75 16.91 -3.54
N ILE A 62 -0.44 17.97 -2.79
CA ILE A 62 -0.09 17.84 -1.37
C ILE A 62 -1.40 17.81 -0.58
N ILE A 63 -1.63 16.73 0.16
CA ILE A 63 -2.83 16.53 1.00
C ILE A 63 -2.61 17.16 2.37
N ALA A 64 -1.44 16.93 2.96
CA ALA A 64 -1.08 17.45 4.28
C ALA A 64 0.44 17.66 4.36
N ALA A 65 0.84 18.66 5.12
CA ALA A 65 2.23 18.91 5.50
C ALA A 65 2.34 18.86 7.04
N PRO A 66 3.50 18.46 7.59
CA PRO A 66 3.74 18.45 9.02
C PRO A 66 3.70 19.86 9.63
#